data_AF-A0A7K1H032-F1
#
_entry.id   AF-A0A7K1H032-F1
#
_cell.length_a   1.000
_cell.length_b   1.000
_cell.length_c   1.000
_cell.angle_alpha   90.00
_cell.angle_beta   90.00
_cell.angle_gamma   90.00
#
_symmetry.space_group_name_H-M   'P 1'
#
loop_
_entity.id
_entity.type
_entity.pdbx_description
1 polymer ?
#
loop_
_entity_poly.entity_id
_entity_poly.type
_entity_poly.pdbx_seq_one_letter_code
_entity_poly.pdbx_strand_id
1 'polypeptide(L)'
;MARTDSTGSTWRYRWARRQNERRLRLFRSAEGTWRRRDDELRRLRTLAEQCQGSAAAGDGLPLELAPDEVVLRVAPAAQLVEMRHDAVLPAPDLTVGVSTGRLRRRLPDGVRVTDAGMAVITNRRLVLLGGRGRRDWAYGKMTGLAHDPHASVTLIQVLDRRRTSGVLLRPDVAVEFRFVLTLAFADAIEQRQAVVDQLDELISEHARLRPSRPGIATPGQARLSALIPGGRRTAVVAAALAVMVPVALANSGSSDPTGTEPAVAAAASAPATPRATGSATPRATGSAKPRKASPKPERRCGAPENPMGYDFCGGKRIREPAREVCDHFDCVPGFWEGRGYLVQCENGKVSLAGGSPRACGLHGGVRRTVWD
;
A
#
# COMPACT_ATOMS: atom_id res chain seq x y z
N MET A 1 36.86 -39.05 -22.46
CA MET A 1 36.84 -37.71 -21.83
C MET A 1 35.50 -37.06 -22.12
N ALA A 2 34.66 -36.89 -21.09
CA ALA A 2 33.30 -36.37 -21.22
C ALA A 2 33.32 -34.86 -21.46
N ARG A 3 32.60 -34.40 -22.50
CA ARG A 3 32.26 -32.99 -22.71
C ARG A 3 31.37 -32.54 -21.56
N THR A 4 31.84 -31.60 -20.75
CA THR A 4 31.05 -31.04 -19.64
C THR A 4 29.98 -30.09 -20.17
N ASP A 5 28.76 -30.31 -19.70
CA ASP A 5 27.52 -29.56 -19.94
C ASP A 5 27.56 -28.10 -19.44
N SER A 6 28.45 -27.27 -19.98
CA SER A 6 28.61 -25.86 -19.57
C SER A 6 27.39 -24.98 -19.94
N THR A 7 26.54 -25.42 -20.87
CA THR A 7 25.37 -24.66 -21.33
C THR A 7 24.18 -24.77 -20.36
N GLY A 8 24.07 -25.87 -19.61
CA GLY A 8 22.98 -26.12 -18.66
C GLY A 8 23.03 -25.26 -17.39
N SER A 9 24.22 -24.81 -16.99
CA SER A 9 24.43 -23.99 -15.79
C SER A 9 24.10 -22.51 -16.04
N THR A 10 24.62 -21.92 -17.11
CA THR A 10 24.52 -20.46 -17.36
C THR A 10 23.09 -19.95 -17.54
N TRP A 11 22.18 -20.73 -18.13
CA TRP A 11 20.79 -20.30 -18.29
C TRP A 11 20.02 -20.33 -16.96
N ARG A 12 20.30 -21.29 -16.06
CA ARG A 12 19.67 -21.41 -14.74
C ARG A 12 20.05 -20.24 -13.83
N TYR A 13 21.33 -19.83 -13.85
CA TYR A 13 21.77 -18.61 -13.16
C TYR A 13 21.11 -17.35 -13.73
N ARG A 14 21.05 -17.22 -15.06
CA ARG A 14 20.33 -16.11 -15.73
C ARG A 14 18.84 -16.11 -15.39
N TRP A 15 18.21 -17.28 -15.27
CA TRP A 15 16.83 -17.40 -14.83
C TRP A 15 16.66 -16.94 -13.38
N ALA A 16 17.48 -17.44 -12.46
CA ALA A 16 17.41 -17.10 -11.04
C ALA A 16 17.58 -15.60 -10.82
N ARG A 17 18.57 -15.00 -11.50
CA ARG A 17 18.79 -13.55 -11.50
C ARG A 17 17.55 -12.77 -11.97
N ARG A 18 16.99 -13.11 -13.14
CA ARG A 18 15.77 -12.44 -13.66
C ARG A 18 14.57 -12.60 -12.73
N GLN A 19 14.40 -13.77 -12.11
CA GLN A 19 13.32 -14.00 -11.14
C GLN A 19 13.51 -13.15 -9.88
N ASN A 20 14.74 -13.08 -9.36
CA ASN A 20 15.06 -12.25 -8.19
C ASN A 20 14.87 -10.76 -8.49
N GLU A 21 15.32 -10.28 -9.65
CA GLU A 21 15.07 -8.90 -10.11
C GLU A 21 13.56 -8.60 -10.22
N ARG A 22 12.76 -9.54 -10.74
CA ARG A 22 11.30 -9.40 -10.81
C ARG A 22 10.66 -9.35 -9.42
N ARG A 23 10.99 -10.31 -8.55
CA ARG A 23 10.50 -10.39 -7.16
C ARG A 23 10.83 -9.12 -6.40
N LEU A 24 12.06 -8.63 -6.52
CA LEU A 24 12.52 -7.42 -5.85
C LEU A 24 11.81 -6.17 -6.36
N ARG A 25 11.55 -6.05 -7.67
CA ARG A 25 10.76 -4.94 -8.22
C ARG A 25 9.34 -4.92 -7.69
N LEU A 26 8.67 -6.07 -7.64
CA LEU A 26 7.33 -6.18 -7.07
C LEU A 26 7.31 -5.84 -5.59
N PHE A 27 8.28 -6.35 -4.82
CA PHE A 27 8.45 -6.03 -3.42
C PHE A 27 8.64 -4.52 -3.20
N ARG A 28 9.56 -3.87 -3.92
CA ARG A 28 9.80 -2.42 -3.79
C ARG A 28 8.57 -1.58 -4.12
N SER A 29 7.79 -1.99 -5.12
CA SER A 29 6.54 -1.31 -5.48
C SER A 29 5.47 -1.46 -4.39
N ALA A 30 5.32 -2.67 -3.84
CA ALA A 30 4.42 -2.95 -2.73
C ALA A 30 4.85 -2.19 -1.46
N GLU A 31 6.14 -2.25 -1.11
CA GLU A 31 6.72 -1.55 0.04
C GLU A 31 6.56 -0.03 -0.11
N GLY A 32 6.82 0.54 -1.29
CA GLY A 32 6.63 1.96 -1.53
C GLY A 32 5.16 2.40 -1.38
N THR A 33 4.22 1.55 -1.78
CA THR A 33 2.78 1.82 -1.60
C THR A 33 2.37 1.71 -0.14
N TRP A 34 2.87 0.69 0.57
CA TRP A 34 2.68 0.52 2.00
C TRP A 34 3.23 1.71 2.80
N ARG A 35 4.45 2.17 2.50
CA ARG A 35 5.06 3.33 3.18
C ARG A 35 4.25 4.61 3.01
N ARG A 36 3.82 4.93 1.79
CA ARG A 36 2.98 6.13 1.55
C ARG A 36 1.71 6.13 2.39
N ARG A 37 1.07 4.96 2.55
CA ARG A 37 -0.12 4.83 3.39
C ARG A 37 0.21 4.91 4.88
N ASP A 38 1.34 4.36 5.32
CA ASP A 38 1.83 4.49 6.71
C ASP A 38 2.10 5.96 7.07
N ASP A 39 2.79 6.68 6.18
CA ASP A 39 3.07 8.11 6.33
C ASP A 39 1.77 8.94 6.38
N GLU A 40 0.78 8.61 5.53
CA GLU A 40 -0.54 9.26 5.53
C GLU A 40 -1.28 9.04 6.86
N LEU A 41 -1.35 7.79 7.35
CA LEU A 41 -2.02 7.47 8.61
C LEU A 41 -1.35 8.17 9.79
N ARG A 42 -0.01 8.14 9.86
CA ARG A 42 0.74 8.85 10.90
C ARG A 42 0.53 10.36 10.83
N ARG A 43 0.50 10.95 9.63
CA ARG A 43 0.20 12.38 9.45
C ARG A 43 -1.20 12.72 9.98
N LEU A 44 -2.22 11.91 9.65
CA LEU A 44 -3.58 12.11 10.16
C LEU A 44 -3.64 11.96 11.68
N ARG A 45 -2.91 11.00 12.23
CA ARG A 45 -2.82 10.78 13.68
C ARG A 45 -2.12 11.90 14.43
N THR A 46 -1.07 12.49 13.86
CA THR A 46 -0.44 13.71 14.38
C THR A 46 -1.40 14.91 14.27
N LEU A 47 -2.09 15.06 13.14
CA LEU A 47 -3.08 16.12 12.95
C LEU A 47 -4.25 15.98 13.93
N ALA A 48 -4.70 14.76 14.23
CA ALA A 48 -5.72 14.48 15.24
C ALA A 48 -5.33 14.90 16.66
N GLU A 49 -4.04 14.97 16.99
CA GLU A 49 -3.60 15.50 18.28
C GLU A 49 -3.40 17.01 18.24
N GLN A 50 -2.71 17.48 17.19
CA GLN A 50 -2.16 18.82 17.13
C GLN A 50 -3.08 19.84 16.44
N CYS A 51 -4.16 19.42 15.80
CA CYS A 51 -5.10 20.33 15.17
C CYS A 51 -5.78 21.16 16.27
N GLN A 52 -5.23 22.34 16.47
CA GLN A 52 -5.72 23.41 17.30
C GLN A 52 -5.89 24.64 16.40
N GLY A 53 -7.03 25.30 16.52
CA GLY A 53 -7.28 26.53 15.76
C GLY A 53 -6.52 27.71 16.32
N SER A 54 -6.61 28.82 15.62
CA SER A 54 -6.14 30.11 16.13
C SER A 54 -7.19 31.18 15.88
N ALA A 55 -7.36 32.07 16.85
CA ALA A 55 -8.17 33.28 16.67
C ALA A 55 -7.54 34.20 15.60
N ALA A 56 -6.20 34.32 15.58
CA ALA A 56 -5.48 35.13 14.60
C ALA A 56 -5.62 34.61 13.17
N ALA A 57 -5.94 33.32 12.98
CA ALA A 57 -6.27 32.78 11.65
C ALA A 57 -7.63 33.29 11.12
N GLY A 58 -8.43 33.93 11.97
CA GLY A 58 -9.63 34.67 11.61
C GLY A 58 -9.38 36.11 11.18
N ASP A 59 -8.20 36.67 11.42
CA ASP A 59 -7.90 38.07 11.12
C ASP A 59 -8.03 38.33 9.61
N GLY A 60 -8.84 39.33 9.25
CA GLY A 60 -9.11 39.68 7.85
C GLY A 60 -10.16 38.82 7.15
N LEU A 61 -10.76 37.82 7.82
CA LEU A 61 -11.94 37.14 7.29
C LEU A 61 -13.19 38.00 7.49
N PRO A 62 -14.12 38.05 6.52
CA PRO A 62 -15.42 38.69 6.69
C PRO A 62 -16.36 37.79 7.51
N LEU A 63 -15.92 37.42 8.71
CA LEU A 63 -16.59 36.50 9.63
C LEU A 63 -16.45 37.00 11.06
N GLU A 64 -17.58 37.20 11.73
CA GLU A 64 -17.62 37.47 13.16
C GLU A 64 -17.46 36.17 13.95
N LEU A 65 -16.37 36.09 14.72
CA LEU A 65 -16.06 34.97 15.61
C LEU A 65 -16.55 35.27 17.03
N ALA A 66 -17.12 34.27 17.69
CA ALA A 66 -17.38 34.36 19.13
C ALA A 66 -16.06 34.42 19.93
N PRO A 67 -16.07 34.88 21.21
CA PRO A 67 -14.84 35.06 22.01
C PRO A 67 -13.95 33.81 22.17
N ASP A 68 -14.53 32.62 22.05
CA ASP A 68 -13.86 31.31 22.13
C ASP A 68 -13.84 30.57 20.78
N GLU A 69 -14.32 31.21 19.72
CA GLU A 69 -14.36 30.61 18.38
C GLU A 69 -13.02 30.80 17.68
N VAL A 70 -12.41 29.69 17.28
CA VAL A 70 -11.11 29.67 16.60
C VAL A 70 -11.24 29.08 15.21
N VAL A 71 -10.46 29.60 14.28
CA VAL A 71 -10.41 29.08 12.90
C VAL A 71 -9.45 27.89 12.85
N LEU A 72 -9.97 26.74 12.41
CA LEU A 72 -9.22 25.50 12.22
C LEU A 72 -8.66 25.40 10.79
N ARG A 73 -9.47 25.81 9.81
CA ARG A 73 -9.06 25.77 8.40
C ARG A 73 -9.86 26.72 7.54
N VAL A 74 -9.19 27.29 6.55
CA VAL A 74 -9.79 28.08 5.48
C VAL A 74 -9.53 27.38 4.14
N ALA A 75 -10.58 27.21 3.34
CA ALA A 75 -10.51 26.68 1.99
C ALA A 75 -11.09 27.71 1.00
N PRO A 76 -10.23 28.44 0.25
CA PRO A 76 -10.69 29.35 -0.79
C PRO A 76 -11.27 28.58 -1.98
N ALA A 77 -12.08 29.28 -2.79
CA ALA A 77 -12.72 28.74 -3.98
C ALA A 77 -13.59 27.48 -3.71
N ALA A 78 -14.21 27.42 -2.54
CA ALA A 78 -15.23 26.43 -2.21
C ALA A 78 -16.55 26.78 -2.91
N GLN A 79 -17.28 25.76 -3.35
CA GLN A 79 -18.57 25.92 -3.99
C GLN A 79 -19.68 25.41 -3.06
N LEU A 80 -20.72 26.21 -2.84
CA LEU A 80 -21.93 25.75 -2.18
C LEU A 80 -22.62 24.76 -3.10
N VAL A 81 -22.94 23.60 -2.57
CA VAL A 81 -23.78 22.64 -3.26
C VAL A 81 -25.08 22.38 -2.50
N GLU A 82 -26.14 22.13 -3.26
CA GLU A 82 -27.44 21.71 -2.74
C GLU A 82 -27.86 20.43 -3.44
N MET A 83 -28.48 19.54 -2.67
CA MET A 83 -29.11 18.36 -3.23
C MET A 83 -30.54 18.70 -3.66
N ARG A 84 -30.93 18.24 -4.85
CA ARG A 84 -32.26 18.50 -5.43
C ARG A 84 -33.37 17.75 -4.70
N HIS A 85 -33.07 16.56 -4.20
CA HIS A 85 -33.99 15.71 -3.47
C HIS A 85 -33.59 15.67 -2.00
N ASP A 86 -34.58 15.60 -1.12
CA ASP A 86 -34.39 15.37 0.31
C ASP A 86 -33.84 13.93 0.45
N ALA A 87 -32.53 13.77 0.60
CA ALA A 87 -31.93 12.50 0.98
C ALA A 87 -31.47 12.59 2.43
N VAL A 88 -31.87 11.57 3.19
CA VAL A 88 -31.43 11.38 4.56
C VAL A 88 -29.97 10.96 4.49
N LEU A 89 -29.10 11.82 5.01
CA LEU A 89 -27.69 11.45 5.16
C LEU A 89 -27.55 10.48 6.33
N PRO A 90 -26.54 9.59 6.29
CA PRO A 90 -26.18 8.83 7.48
C PRO A 90 -25.83 9.81 8.61
N ALA A 91 -26.02 9.36 9.86
CA ALA A 91 -25.50 10.06 11.01
C ALA A 91 -24.01 10.36 10.77
N PRO A 92 -23.51 11.54 11.20
CA PRO A 92 -22.10 11.90 11.02
C PRO A 92 -21.21 10.80 11.57
N ASP A 93 -20.57 10.08 10.67
CA ASP A 93 -19.65 9.02 11.05
C ASP A 93 -18.29 9.65 11.34
N LEU A 94 -17.73 9.30 12.50
CA LEU A 94 -16.39 9.73 12.89
C LEU A 94 -15.31 8.89 12.21
N THR A 95 -15.68 8.02 11.26
CA THR A 95 -14.72 7.18 10.54
C THR A 95 -13.77 7.99 9.67
N VAL A 96 -12.47 7.77 9.89
CA VAL A 96 -11.42 8.22 9.00
C VAL A 96 -11.39 7.29 7.79
N GLY A 97 -12.18 7.63 6.77
CA GLY A 97 -12.30 6.84 5.55
C GLY A 97 -10.94 6.57 4.87
N VAL A 98 -10.78 5.36 4.34
CA VAL A 98 -9.66 5.00 3.48
C VAL A 98 -9.84 5.74 2.15
N SER A 99 -9.02 6.77 1.89
CA SER A 99 -8.98 7.43 0.59
C SER A 99 -8.38 6.47 -0.45
N THR A 100 -9.23 5.66 -1.08
CA THR A 100 -8.80 4.60 -2.01
C THR A 100 -8.57 5.10 -3.45
N GLY A 101 -8.76 6.40 -3.72
CA GLY A 101 -8.62 6.95 -5.07
C GLY A 101 -8.41 8.45 -5.14
N ARG A 102 -8.00 8.93 -6.32
CA ARG A 102 -7.92 10.37 -6.61
C ARG A 102 -9.33 10.95 -6.65
N LEU A 103 -9.58 11.93 -5.79
CA LEU A 103 -10.82 12.70 -5.82
C LEU A 103 -10.96 13.42 -7.16
N ARG A 104 -12.17 13.38 -7.71
CA ARG A 104 -12.51 14.09 -8.95
C ARG A 104 -13.39 15.28 -8.62
N ARG A 105 -13.24 16.34 -9.40
CA ARG A 105 -14.17 17.48 -9.37
C ARG A 105 -15.40 17.16 -10.23
N ARG A 106 -16.10 16.07 -9.91
CA ARG A 106 -17.37 15.66 -10.54
C ARG A 106 -18.48 15.86 -9.51
N LEU A 107 -19.61 16.41 -9.92
CA LEU A 107 -20.78 16.47 -9.05
C LEU A 107 -21.48 15.09 -9.04
N PRO A 108 -21.85 14.57 -7.87
CA PRO A 108 -22.76 13.44 -7.76
C PRO A 108 -24.12 13.77 -8.36
N ASP A 109 -24.88 12.74 -8.74
CA ASP A 109 -26.20 12.92 -9.33
C ASP A 109 -27.15 13.59 -8.32
N GLY A 110 -27.98 14.51 -8.80
CA GLY A 110 -28.89 15.28 -7.94
C GLY A 110 -28.22 16.40 -7.14
N VAL A 111 -26.91 16.58 -7.21
CA VAL A 111 -26.18 17.70 -6.60
C VAL A 111 -26.02 18.83 -7.61
N ARG A 112 -26.26 20.08 -7.19
CA ARG A 112 -26.03 21.29 -8.00
C ARG A 112 -25.23 22.32 -7.23
N VAL A 113 -24.37 23.06 -7.93
CA VAL A 113 -23.70 24.24 -7.37
C VAL A 113 -24.67 25.43 -7.36
N THR A 114 -24.75 26.14 -6.24
CA THR A 114 -25.66 27.28 -6.06
C THR A 114 -24.96 28.58 -5.69
N ASP A 115 -23.73 28.52 -5.21
CA ASP A 115 -22.89 29.67 -4.87
C ASP A 115 -21.41 29.26 -4.84
N ALA A 116 -20.51 30.23 -4.75
CA ALA A 116 -19.08 30.01 -4.60
C ALA A 116 -18.42 31.09 -3.74
N GLY A 117 -17.35 30.72 -3.04
CA GLY A 117 -16.58 31.63 -2.19
C GLY A 117 -15.58 30.88 -1.33
N MET A 118 -15.60 31.13 -0.03
CA MET A 118 -14.62 30.59 0.92
C MET A 118 -15.31 29.75 1.99
N ALA A 119 -14.82 28.54 2.24
CA ALA A 119 -15.25 27.71 3.35
C ALA A 119 -14.30 27.86 4.54
N VAL A 120 -14.85 28.07 5.73
CA VAL A 120 -14.12 28.29 6.98
C VAL A 120 -14.62 27.28 8.00
N ILE A 121 -13.74 26.40 8.46
CA ILE A 121 -14.01 25.46 9.55
C ILE A 121 -13.55 26.14 10.84
N THR A 122 -14.47 26.29 11.79
CA THR A 122 -14.16 26.71 13.17
C THR A 122 -14.37 25.56 14.13
N ASN A 123 -14.03 25.75 15.41
CA ASN A 123 -14.36 24.80 16.48
C ASN A 123 -15.87 24.71 16.80
N ARG A 124 -16.72 25.58 16.24
CA ARG A 124 -18.17 25.60 16.52
C ARG A 124 -19.05 25.29 15.29
N ARG A 125 -18.55 25.57 14.10
CA ARG A 125 -19.34 25.52 12.86
C ARG A 125 -18.46 25.44 11.62
N LEU A 126 -19.08 24.98 10.53
CA LEU A 126 -18.61 25.26 9.18
C LEU A 126 -19.33 26.50 8.65
N VAL A 127 -18.61 27.43 8.05
CA VAL A 127 -19.17 28.59 7.38
C VAL A 127 -18.73 28.62 5.93
N LEU A 128 -19.66 28.88 5.01
CA LEU A 128 -19.34 29.27 3.64
C LEU A 128 -19.71 30.75 3.44
N LEU A 129 -18.72 31.54 3.07
CA LEU A 129 -18.82 32.95 2.72
C LEU A 129 -18.85 33.02 1.19
N GLY A 130 -20.05 33.10 0.61
CA GLY A 130 -20.27 33.11 -0.84
C GLY A 130 -20.73 34.47 -1.37
N GLY A 131 -20.80 34.59 -2.70
CA GLY A 131 -21.25 35.83 -3.35
C GLY A 131 -22.73 36.14 -3.14
N ARG A 132 -23.54 35.12 -2.82
CA ARG A 132 -24.99 35.28 -2.50
C ARG A 132 -25.25 35.37 -1.01
N GLY A 133 -24.20 35.42 -0.19
CA GLY A 133 -24.27 35.60 1.26
C GLY A 133 -23.59 34.48 2.05
N ARG A 134 -23.92 34.42 3.33
CA ARG A 134 -23.35 33.47 4.28
C ARG A 134 -24.21 32.20 4.40
N ARG A 135 -23.57 31.05 4.50
CA ARG A 135 -24.16 29.79 4.95
C ARG A 135 -23.39 29.27 6.15
N ASP A 136 -24.11 28.87 7.17
CA ASP A 136 -23.55 28.43 8.46
C ASP A 136 -24.10 27.05 8.79
N TRP A 137 -23.25 26.10 9.14
CA TRP A 137 -23.64 24.81 9.68
C TRP A 137 -23.02 24.64 11.07
N ALA A 138 -23.81 24.92 12.10
CA ALA A 138 -23.43 24.70 13.49
C ALA A 138 -23.37 23.20 13.80
N TYR A 139 -22.30 22.74 14.44
CA TYR A 139 -22.09 21.31 14.71
C TYR A 139 -23.20 20.70 15.57
N GLY A 140 -23.66 21.42 16.61
CA GLY A 140 -24.76 20.96 17.47
C GLY A 140 -26.13 20.85 16.78
N LYS A 141 -26.26 21.30 15.53
CA LYS A 141 -27.46 21.13 14.70
C LYS A 141 -27.29 20.12 13.57
N MET A 142 -26.09 19.60 13.35
CA MET A 142 -25.83 18.64 12.28
C MET A 142 -26.42 17.27 12.62
N THR A 143 -27.24 16.76 11.71
CA THR A 143 -27.84 15.42 11.79
C THR A 143 -27.25 14.44 10.80
N GLY A 144 -26.49 14.94 9.82
CA GLY A 144 -25.81 14.10 8.85
C GLY A 144 -24.61 14.79 8.24
N LEU A 145 -23.54 14.04 8.06
CA LEU A 145 -22.30 14.47 7.43
C LEU A 145 -21.80 13.31 6.56
N ALA A 146 -21.66 13.56 5.26
CA ALA A 146 -21.22 12.54 4.32
C ALA A 146 -20.16 13.09 3.37
N HIS A 147 -19.03 12.40 3.29
CA HIS A 147 -17.97 12.67 2.33
C HIS A 147 -18.10 11.70 1.15
N ASP A 148 -18.24 12.22 -0.07
CA ASP A 148 -18.29 11.36 -1.25
C ASP A 148 -16.91 10.69 -1.49
N PRO A 149 -16.84 9.36 -1.67
CA PRO A 149 -15.57 8.65 -1.83
C PRO A 149 -14.86 8.92 -3.17
N HIS A 150 -15.56 9.46 -4.17
CA HIS A 150 -15.07 9.61 -5.54
C HIS A 150 -15.09 11.06 -6.04
N ALA A 151 -15.97 11.89 -5.49
CA ALA A 151 -16.08 13.32 -5.75
C ALA A 151 -15.49 14.11 -4.58
N SER A 152 -15.03 15.35 -4.81
CA SER A 152 -14.60 16.28 -3.75
C SER A 152 -15.77 17.02 -3.07
N VAL A 153 -16.91 16.33 -2.91
CA VAL A 153 -18.15 16.87 -2.31
C VAL A 153 -18.33 16.37 -0.87
N THR A 154 -18.67 17.28 0.02
CA THR A 154 -19.13 16.97 1.38
C THR A 154 -20.55 17.48 1.53
N LEU A 155 -21.48 16.60 1.88
CA LEU A 155 -22.88 16.92 2.15
C LEU A 155 -23.15 16.96 3.65
N ILE A 156 -24.02 17.88 4.05
CA ILE A 156 -24.33 18.21 5.43
C ILE A 156 -25.85 18.39 5.55
N GLN A 157 -26.43 17.73 6.54
CA GLN A 157 -27.82 17.85 6.92
C GLN A 157 -27.90 18.45 8.33
N VAL A 158 -28.83 19.38 8.54
CA VAL A 158 -29.05 20.04 9.83
C VAL A 158 -30.53 20.02 10.20
N LEU A 159 -30.85 19.99 11.50
CA LEU A 159 -32.22 19.86 12.01
C LEU A 159 -33.17 20.94 11.52
N ASP A 160 -32.70 22.17 11.41
CA ASP A 160 -33.52 23.34 11.10
C ASP A 160 -33.66 23.63 9.60
N ARG A 161 -33.17 22.72 8.73
CA ARG A 161 -33.25 22.89 7.28
C ARG A 161 -33.77 21.65 6.60
N ARG A 162 -34.75 21.87 5.72
CA ARG A 162 -35.30 20.82 4.86
C ARG A 162 -34.28 20.30 3.85
N ARG A 163 -33.49 21.20 3.25
CA ARG A 163 -32.55 20.84 2.17
C ARG A 163 -31.15 20.52 2.68
N THR A 164 -30.66 19.34 2.31
CA THR A 164 -29.25 18.96 2.44
C THR A 164 -28.39 19.83 1.53
N SER A 165 -27.33 20.38 2.10
CA SER A 165 -26.39 21.29 1.43
C SER A 165 -24.97 20.95 1.83
N GLY A 166 -23.98 21.56 1.20
CA GLY A 166 -22.61 21.31 1.59
C GLY A 166 -21.61 22.01 0.71
N VAL A 167 -20.41 21.45 0.64
CA VAL A 167 -19.29 22.09 -0.06
C VAL A 167 -18.69 21.16 -1.10
N LEU A 168 -18.42 21.71 -2.28
CA LEU A 168 -17.55 21.13 -3.29
C LEU A 168 -16.23 21.88 -3.27
N LEU A 169 -15.14 21.13 -3.10
CA LEU A 169 -13.80 21.67 -2.97
C LEU A 169 -12.93 21.27 -4.15
N ARG A 170 -11.76 21.92 -4.28
CA ARG A 170 -10.74 21.41 -5.18
C ARG A 170 -10.19 20.07 -4.65
N PRO A 171 -9.89 19.09 -5.51
CA PRO A 171 -9.42 17.77 -5.07
C PRO A 171 -8.17 17.80 -4.18
N ASP A 172 -7.27 18.75 -4.39
CA ASP A 172 -6.01 18.90 -3.66
C ASP A 172 -6.19 19.35 -2.20
N VAL A 173 -7.25 20.11 -1.90
CA VAL A 173 -7.55 20.57 -0.53
C VAL A 173 -8.62 19.73 0.17
N ALA A 174 -9.42 18.97 -0.60
CA ALA A 174 -10.58 18.26 -0.09
C ALA A 174 -10.25 17.18 0.96
N VAL A 175 -9.13 16.46 0.82
CA VAL A 175 -8.77 15.37 1.74
C VAL A 175 -8.53 15.91 3.14
N GLU A 176 -7.64 16.91 3.27
CA GLU A 176 -7.34 17.53 4.56
C GLU A 176 -8.57 18.25 5.12
N PHE A 177 -9.32 18.97 4.29
CA PHE A 177 -10.53 19.67 4.73
C PHE A 177 -11.57 18.71 5.33
N ARG A 178 -11.81 17.56 4.69
CA ARG A 178 -12.75 16.54 5.18
C ARG A 178 -12.34 16.00 6.53
N PHE A 179 -11.05 15.69 6.67
CA PHE A 179 -10.52 15.21 7.94
C PHE A 179 -10.65 16.27 9.04
N VAL A 180 -10.28 17.52 8.77
CA VAL A 180 -10.40 18.61 9.75
C VAL A 180 -11.86 18.88 10.11
N LEU A 181 -12.79 18.80 9.14
CA LEU A 181 -14.23 18.95 9.42
C LEU A 181 -14.77 17.80 10.28
N THR A 182 -14.36 16.57 10.00
CA THR A 182 -14.71 15.39 10.81
C THR A 182 -14.19 15.55 12.24
N LEU A 183 -12.93 15.98 12.38
CA LEU A 183 -12.31 16.23 13.67
C LEU A 183 -12.99 17.37 14.44
N ALA A 184 -13.32 18.48 13.77
CA ALA A 184 -14.02 19.60 14.37
C ALA A 184 -15.42 19.22 14.86
N PHE A 185 -16.14 18.40 14.10
CA PHE A 185 -17.41 17.84 14.52
C PHE A 185 -17.21 16.88 15.72
N ALA A 186 -16.22 15.99 15.67
CA ALA A 186 -15.89 15.08 16.77
C ALA A 186 -15.55 15.83 18.06
N ASP A 187 -14.76 16.90 17.98
CA ASP A 187 -14.45 17.78 19.11
C ASP A 187 -15.72 18.39 19.70
N ALA A 188 -16.63 18.88 18.85
CA ALA A 188 -17.87 19.52 19.28
C ALA A 188 -18.86 18.57 19.97
N ILE A 189 -18.74 17.26 19.76
CA ILE A 189 -19.51 16.23 20.47
C ILE A 189 -18.67 15.46 21.49
N GLU A 190 -17.48 15.98 21.84
CA GLU A 190 -16.54 15.41 22.82
C GLU A 190 -16.05 13.98 22.49
N GLN A 191 -16.03 13.61 21.20
CA GLN A 191 -15.62 12.29 20.71
C GLN A 191 -14.28 12.32 19.94
N ARG A 192 -13.42 13.31 20.18
CA ARG A 192 -12.07 13.36 19.58
C ARG A 192 -11.29 12.07 19.80
N GLN A 193 -11.36 11.52 21.02
CA GLN A 193 -10.62 10.31 21.38
C GLN A 193 -11.05 9.10 20.53
N ALA A 194 -12.32 9.01 20.14
CA ALA A 194 -12.78 7.93 19.27
C ALA A 194 -12.12 7.96 17.88
N VAL A 195 -11.87 9.17 17.33
CA VAL A 195 -11.13 9.35 16.07
C VAL A 195 -9.67 8.94 16.23
N VAL A 196 -9.06 9.31 17.35
CA VAL A 196 -7.67 8.96 17.70
C VAL A 196 -7.51 7.44 17.83
N ASP A 197 -8.39 6.79 18.60
CA ASP A 197 -8.37 5.34 18.83
C ASP A 197 -8.57 4.57 17.52
N GLN A 198 -9.46 5.06 16.65
CA GLN A 198 -9.65 4.47 15.33
C GLN A 198 -8.40 4.59 14.45
N LEU A 199 -7.72 5.74 14.46
CA LEU A 199 -6.48 5.93 13.72
C LEU A 199 -5.39 4.98 14.24
N ASP A 200 -5.30 4.80 15.55
CA ASP A 200 -4.36 3.88 16.18
C ASP A 200 -4.66 2.42 15.79
N GLU A 201 -5.93 2.01 15.75
CA GLU A 201 -6.31 0.68 15.22
C GLU A 201 -5.91 0.55 13.75
N LEU A 202 -6.24 1.51 12.88
CA LEU A 202 -5.89 1.50 11.46
C LEU A 202 -4.38 1.41 11.22
N ILE A 203 -3.58 2.12 12.03
CA ILE A 203 -2.11 2.03 12.00
C ILE A 203 -1.67 0.62 12.40
N SER A 204 -2.27 0.03 13.43
CA SER A 204 -1.98 -1.33 13.86
C SER A 204 -2.31 -2.36 12.78
N GLU A 205 -3.46 -2.22 12.10
CA GLU A 205 -3.87 -3.09 11.00
C GLU A 205 -2.91 -2.98 9.82
N HIS A 206 -2.57 -1.74 9.45
CA HIS A 206 -1.65 -1.46 8.35
C HIS A 206 -0.25 -2.02 8.62
N ALA A 207 0.22 -1.96 9.85
CA ALA A 207 1.48 -2.56 10.26
C ALA A 207 1.50 -4.10 10.08
N ARG A 208 0.37 -4.78 10.31
CA ARG A 208 0.21 -6.23 10.05
C ARG A 208 0.34 -6.58 8.56
N LEU A 209 0.02 -5.63 7.66
CA LEU A 209 0.06 -5.81 6.21
C LEU A 209 1.42 -5.46 5.57
N ARG A 210 2.46 -5.20 6.36
CA ARG A 210 3.78 -4.83 5.84
C ARG A 210 4.32 -5.91 4.89
N PRO A 211 4.67 -5.56 3.63
CA PRO A 211 5.25 -6.51 2.70
C PRO A 211 6.54 -7.12 3.25
N SER A 212 6.67 -8.44 3.14
CA SER A 212 7.88 -9.17 3.52
C SER A 212 8.84 -9.32 2.34
N ARG A 213 10.14 -9.31 2.63
CA ARG A 213 11.19 -9.44 1.62
C ARG A 213 11.08 -10.82 0.95
N PRO A 214 11.04 -10.89 -0.40
CA PRO A 214 10.90 -12.18 -1.08
C PRO A 214 12.18 -13.01 -0.95
N GLY A 215 12.02 -14.32 -0.76
CA GLY A 215 13.14 -15.26 -0.74
C GLY A 215 13.89 -15.32 -2.07
N ILE A 216 15.20 -15.57 -1.99
CA ILE A 216 16.11 -15.66 -3.14
C ILE A 216 15.79 -16.94 -3.93
N ALA A 217 15.44 -16.78 -5.20
CA ALA A 217 15.34 -17.88 -6.14
C ALA A 217 16.74 -18.44 -6.43
N THR A 218 16.89 -19.75 -6.34
CA THR A 218 18.15 -20.44 -6.61
C THR A 218 18.14 -21.05 -8.01
N PRO A 219 19.30 -21.26 -8.65
CA PRO A 219 19.38 -21.90 -9.97
C PRO A 219 18.72 -23.29 -10.02
N GLY A 220 18.71 -24.04 -8.91
CA GLY A 220 18.07 -25.36 -8.79
C GLY A 220 16.54 -25.33 -8.94
N GLN A 221 15.91 -24.16 -8.77
CA GLN A 221 14.46 -23.99 -8.93
C GLN A 221 14.05 -23.74 -10.40
N ALA A 222 15.00 -23.62 -11.32
CA ALA A 222 14.74 -23.34 -12.72
C ALA A 222 14.19 -24.58 -13.44
N ARG A 223 12.89 -24.55 -13.78
CA ARG A 223 12.22 -25.60 -14.59
C ARG A 223 12.59 -25.46 -16.07
N LEU A 224 12.75 -26.59 -16.78
CA LEU A 224 13.11 -26.62 -18.21
C LEU A 224 12.15 -25.79 -19.10
N SER A 225 10.87 -25.67 -18.71
CA SER A 225 9.88 -24.81 -19.39
C SER A 225 10.23 -23.31 -19.39
N ALA A 226 11.23 -22.88 -18.62
CA ALA A 226 11.69 -21.50 -18.57
C ALA A 226 12.79 -21.16 -19.59
N LEU A 227 13.26 -22.14 -20.36
CA LEU A 227 14.15 -21.95 -21.50
C LEU A 227 13.44 -21.36 -22.73
N ILE A 228 12.11 -21.51 -22.83
CA ILE A 228 11.32 -21.03 -23.96
C ILE A 228 11.10 -19.51 -23.80
N PRO A 229 11.58 -18.66 -24.72
CA PRO A 229 11.28 -17.23 -24.73
C PRO A 229 9.76 -17.05 -24.83
N GLY A 230 9.15 -16.38 -23.85
CA GLY A 230 7.69 -16.16 -23.79
C GLY A 230 6.88 -17.13 -22.91
N GLY A 231 7.53 -18.11 -22.27
CA GLY A 231 6.89 -19.02 -21.30
C GLY A 231 5.97 -20.07 -21.93
N ARG A 232 5.14 -20.73 -21.11
CA ARG A 232 4.23 -21.82 -21.56
C ARG A 232 3.32 -21.42 -22.72
N ARG A 233 2.97 -20.13 -22.86
CA ARG A 233 2.06 -19.63 -23.91
C ARG A 233 2.69 -19.69 -25.30
N THR A 234 3.99 -19.46 -25.45
CA THR A 234 4.67 -19.59 -26.76
C THR A 234 4.97 -21.04 -27.11
N ALA A 235 5.15 -21.93 -26.12
CA ALA A 235 5.31 -23.36 -26.33
C ALA A 235 4.05 -24.02 -26.93
N VAL A 236 2.86 -23.60 -26.48
CA VAL A 236 1.58 -24.10 -27.01
C VAL A 236 1.36 -23.65 -28.45
N VAL A 237 1.71 -22.40 -28.79
CA VAL A 237 1.61 -21.88 -30.16
C VAL A 237 2.60 -22.56 -31.11
N ALA A 238 3.83 -22.83 -30.64
CA ALA A 238 4.82 -23.57 -31.43
C ALA A 238 4.44 -25.06 -31.63
N ALA A 239 3.86 -25.71 -30.62
CA ALA A 239 3.34 -27.08 -30.74
C ALA A 239 2.10 -27.14 -31.64
N ALA A 240 1.21 -26.16 -31.58
CA ALA A 240 0.07 -26.06 -32.50
C ALA A 240 0.52 -25.85 -33.95
N LEU A 241 1.57 -25.05 -34.20
CA LEU A 241 2.16 -24.91 -35.54
C LEU A 241 2.90 -26.17 -36.00
N ALA A 242 3.59 -26.89 -35.12
CA ALA A 242 4.27 -28.14 -35.46
C ALA A 242 3.31 -29.32 -35.72
N VAL A 243 2.09 -29.30 -35.16
CA VAL A 243 1.04 -30.29 -35.43
C VAL A 243 0.21 -29.92 -36.68
N MET A 244 0.19 -28.66 -37.10
CA MET A 244 -0.50 -28.24 -38.34
C MET A 244 0.35 -28.44 -39.61
N VAL A 245 1.66 -28.64 -39.50
CA VAL A 245 2.54 -28.85 -40.66
C VAL A 245 2.50 -30.28 -41.24
N PRO A 246 2.17 -31.36 -40.49
CA PRO A 246 1.89 -32.67 -41.11
C PRO A 246 0.46 -32.81 -41.65
N VAL A 247 -0.52 -32.04 -41.16
CA VAL A 247 -1.92 -32.19 -41.59
C VAL A 247 -2.22 -31.49 -42.92
N ALA A 248 -1.41 -30.52 -43.33
CA ALA A 248 -1.54 -29.86 -44.63
C ALA A 248 -0.96 -30.65 -45.82
N LEU A 249 -0.28 -31.77 -45.59
CA LEU A 249 0.26 -32.64 -46.67
C LEU A 249 -0.49 -33.96 -46.84
N ALA A 250 -1.49 -34.26 -45.99
CA ALA A 250 -2.25 -35.52 -46.05
C ALA A 250 -3.63 -35.40 -46.73
N ASN A 251 -4.16 -34.20 -46.97
CA ASN A 251 -5.45 -34.02 -47.63
C ASN A 251 -5.29 -33.36 -49.01
N SER A 252 -4.81 -34.15 -49.97
CA SER A 252 -5.03 -33.95 -51.39
C SER A 252 -5.68 -35.21 -51.94
N GLY A 253 -7.01 -35.19 -52.04
CA GLY A 253 -7.83 -36.26 -52.60
C GLY A 253 -9.27 -35.75 -52.76
N SER A 254 -9.74 -35.79 -54.00
CA SER A 254 -10.92 -35.12 -54.57
C SER A 254 -12.29 -35.63 -54.06
N SER A 255 -13.29 -34.72 -54.12
CA SER A 255 -14.68 -34.83 -54.64
C SER A 255 -15.26 -36.25 -54.84
N ASP A 256 -16.52 -36.60 -54.57
CA ASP A 256 -17.80 -35.92 -54.30
C ASP A 256 -18.84 -37.01 -53.86
N PRO A 257 -20.20 -36.85 -53.86
CA PRO A 257 -21.03 -37.20 -52.70
C PRO A 257 -22.04 -38.34 -52.95
N THR A 258 -22.51 -39.00 -51.88
CA THR A 258 -23.84 -39.63 -51.72
C THR A 258 -23.85 -40.22 -50.31
N GLY A 259 -24.70 -39.75 -49.40
CA GLY A 259 -26.11 -40.12 -49.36
C GLY A 259 -26.29 -41.29 -48.38
N THR A 260 -27.12 -41.05 -47.36
CA THR A 260 -27.98 -41.97 -46.58
C THR A 260 -27.76 -41.88 -45.07
N GLU A 261 -28.76 -41.28 -44.42
CA GLU A 261 -29.14 -41.43 -42.99
C GLU A 261 -29.33 -42.92 -42.63
N PRO A 262 -29.08 -43.35 -41.38
CA PRO A 262 -30.17 -43.23 -40.40
C PRO A 262 -29.73 -42.98 -38.94
N ALA A 263 -30.49 -42.10 -38.28
CA ALA A 263 -31.34 -42.37 -37.11
C ALA A 263 -30.82 -43.20 -35.88
N VAL A 264 -30.86 -42.51 -34.72
CA VAL A 264 -31.22 -42.94 -33.35
C VAL A 264 -30.34 -43.98 -32.62
N ALA A 265 -29.77 -43.59 -31.47
CA ALA A 265 -30.29 -43.97 -30.15
C ALA A 265 -29.34 -43.60 -29.01
N ALA A 266 -29.94 -43.04 -27.96
CA ALA A 266 -29.34 -42.75 -26.68
C ALA A 266 -29.01 -44.02 -25.89
N ALA A 267 -27.96 -43.98 -25.08
CA ALA A 267 -27.86 -44.82 -23.89
C ALA A 267 -27.04 -44.11 -22.81
N ALA A 268 -27.71 -43.87 -21.69
CA ALA A 268 -27.15 -43.37 -20.45
C ALA A 268 -26.26 -44.41 -19.77
N SER A 269 -25.33 -43.97 -18.92
CA SER A 269 -24.87 -44.74 -17.76
C SER A 269 -24.32 -43.82 -16.67
N ALA A 270 -24.77 -44.13 -15.45
CA ALA A 270 -24.69 -43.38 -14.21
C ALA A 270 -23.29 -43.35 -13.55
N PRO A 271 -23.09 -42.53 -12.49
CA PRO A 271 -21.81 -42.44 -11.78
C PRO A 271 -21.74 -43.44 -10.61
N ALA A 272 -20.55 -43.99 -10.37
CA ALA A 272 -20.25 -44.75 -9.16
C ALA A 272 -19.32 -43.95 -8.23
N THR A 273 -19.85 -43.62 -7.06
CA THR A 273 -19.14 -43.16 -5.86
C THR A 273 -18.26 -44.27 -5.28
N PRO A 274 -17.21 -43.91 -4.51
CA PRO A 274 -17.07 -44.56 -3.21
C PRO A 274 -16.91 -43.58 -2.05
N ARG A 275 -17.29 -44.15 -0.91
CA ARG A 275 -17.57 -43.58 0.40
C ARG A 275 -16.30 -43.47 1.26
N ALA A 276 -16.42 -42.59 2.25
CA ALA A 276 -15.44 -42.11 3.21
C ALA A 276 -14.66 -43.18 4.01
N THR A 277 -13.51 -42.75 4.55
CA THR A 277 -12.98 -43.24 5.83
C THR A 277 -12.38 -42.07 6.59
N GLY A 278 -12.89 -41.83 7.80
CA GLY A 278 -12.44 -40.76 8.68
C GLY A 278 -11.09 -41.03 9.32
N SER A 279 -10.45 -39.97 9.82
CA SER A 279 -9.43 -40.11 10.86
C SER A 279 -9.43 -38.86 11.74
N ALA A 280 -9.34 -39.10 13.04
CA ALA A 280 -9.64 -38.20 14.13
C ALA A 280 -8.52 -37.18 14.41
N THR A 281 -8.95 -36.08 15.01
CA THR A 281 -8.18 -35.03 15.68
C THR A 281 -7.27 -35.57 16.78
N PRO A 282 -6.11 -34.92 17.01
CA PRO A 282 -5.72 -34.63 18.38
C PRO A 282 -5.50 -33.13 18.64
N ARG A 283 -6.06 -32.72 19.78
CA ARG A 283 -5.94 -31.45 20.48
C ARG A 283 -4.57 -31.40 21.17
N ALA A 284 -3.83 -30.30 21.01
CA ALA A 284 -2.64 -30.01 21.80
C ALA A 284 -2.70 -28.58 22.37
N THR A 285 -2.93 -28.57 23.68
CA THR A 285 -2.49 -27.71 24.78
C THR A 285 -1.63 -26.47 24.47
N GLY A 286 -2.01 -25.33 25.08
CA GLY A 286 -1.30 -24.07 25.01
C GLY A 286 0.07 -24.08 25.69
N SER A 287 0.95 -23.20 25.22
CA SER A 287 2.27 -22.95 25.82
C SER A 287 2.54 -21.44 25.89
N ALA A 288 3.11 -21.04 27.02
CA ALA A 288 3.19 -19.67 27.52
C ALA A 288 4.18 -18.78 26.74
N LYS A 289 3.89 -17.47 26.75
CA LYS A 289 4.61 -16.39 26.08
C LYS A 289 5.87 -15.99 26.89
N PRO A 290 7.10 -15.99 26.34
CA PRO A 290 8.27 -15.47 27.04
C PRO A 290 8.28 -13.94 27.07
N ARG A 291 8.53 -13.37 28.25
CA ARG A 291 8.74 -11.93 28.49
C ARG A 291 10.14 -11.55 27.96
N LYS A 292 10.23 -10.64 26.98
CA LYS A 292 11.50 -10.05 26.52
C LYS A 292 11.96 -8.96 27.49
N ALA A 293 13.19 -9.07 27.98
CA ALA A 293 13.91 -8.00 28.68
C ALA A 293 14.42 -6.96 27.67
N SER A 294 14.37 -5.67 28.03
CA SER A 294 14.90 -4.57 27.23
C SER A 294 16.42 -4.41 27.45
N PRO A 295 17.27 -4.37 26.40
CA PRO A 295 18.72 -4.18 26.56
C PRO A 295 19.12 -2.69 26.67
N LYS A 296 20.26 -2.45 27.34
CA LYS A 296 20.91 -1.14 27.55
C LYS A 296 21.36 -0.49 26.21
N PRO A 297 21.49 0.85 26.14
CA PRO A 297 21.94 1.53 24.93
C PRO A 297 23.40 1.20 24.61
N GLU A 298 23.60 0.40 23.56
CA GLU A 298 24.93 0.05 23.03
C GLU A 298 25.56 1.24 22.29
N ARG A 299 26.86 1.47 22.53
CA ARG A 299 27.66 2.42 21.76
C ARG A 299 27.87 1.86 20.36
N ARG A 300 27.20 2.43 19.34
CA ARG A 300 27.24 1.93 17.95
C ARG A 300 28.12 2.74 17.00
N CYS A 301 28.77 3.82 17.46
CA CYS A 301 29.64 4.69 16.66
C CYS A 301 29.09 5.09 15.26
N GLY A 302 27.78 5.35 15.18
CA GLY A 302 27.11 5.72 13.94
C GLY A 302 26.70 4.54 13.05
N ALA A 303 26.87 3.30 13.50
CA ALA A 303 26.24 2.14 12.88
C ALA A 303 24.72 2.16 13.14
N PRO A 304 23.90 1.74 12.16
CA PRO A 304 22.46 1.58 12.35
C PRO A 304 22.13 0.63 13.51
N GLU A 305 20.97 0.83 14.13
CA GLU A 305 20.45 -0.11 15.11
C GLU A 305 20.21 -1.47 14.46
N ASN A 306 20.79 -2.49 15.07
CA ASN A 306 20.85 -3.85 14.56
C ASN A 306 20.96 -4.86 15.73
N PRO A 307 20.31 -6.02 15.63
CA PRO A 307 20.24 -7.02 16.69
C PRO A 307 21.53 -7.82 16.85
N MET A 308 22.46 -7.69 15.90
CA MET A 308 23.73 -8.43 15.88
C MET A 308 24.81 -7.76 16.75
N GLY A 309 24.55 -6.56 17.29
CA GLY A 309 25.55 -5.80 18.05
C GLY A 309 26.62 -5.12 17.19
N TYR A 310 26.49 -5.17 15.85
CA TYR A 310 27.55 -4.68 14.97
C TYR A 310 27.72 -3.17 15.05
N ASP A 311 28.97 -2.72 15.13
CA ASP A 311 29.34 -1.32 15.29
C ASP A 311 30.52 -0.89 14.41
N PHE A 312 30.90 0.38 14.57
CA PHE A 312 32.10 0.96 13.95
C PHE A 312 33.17 1.37 14.99
N CYS A 313 32.99 1.00 16.26
CA CYS A 313 33.82 1.43 17.39
C CYS A 313 35.11 0.61 17.53
N GLY A 314 35.16 -0.59 16.95
CA GLY A 314 36.30 -1.50 17.07
C GLY A 314 35.90 -2.79 17.77
N GLY A 315 36.55 -3.91 17.44
CA GLY A 315 36.16 -5.22 17.96
C GLY A 315 36.71 -6.35 17.11
N LYS A 316 35.95 -7.43 16.98
CA LYS A 316 36.36 -8.57 16.13
C LYS A 316 35.93 -8.35 14.69
N ARG A 317 36.82 -8.62 13.73
CA ARG A 317 36.48 -8.56 12.30
C ARG A 317 35.46 -9.64 11.96
N ILE A 318 34.31 -9.24 11.45
CA ILE A 318 33.23 -10.15 11.05
C ILE A 318 33.56 -10.75 9.68
N ARG A 319 33.94 -12.03 9.65
CA ARG A 319 34.15 -12.81 8.41
C ARG A 319 32.93 -13.66 8.04
N GLU A 320 32.14 -14.01 9.04
CA GLU A 320 30.91 -14.77 8.89
C GLU A 320 29.77 -13.93 9.50
N PRO A 321 29.26 -12.93 8.75
CA PRO A 321 28.20 -12.09 9.27
C PRO A 321 26.91 -12.90 9.40
N ALA A 322 26.06 -12.52 10.36
CA ALA A 322 24.75 -13.12 10.49
C ALA A 322 23.95 -12.97 9.18
N ARG A 323 23.08 -13.94 8.87
CA ARG A 323 22.34 -14.00 7.60
C ARG A 323 21.43 -12.78 7.37
N GLU A 324 21.03 -12.13 8.45
CA GLU A 324 20.20 -10.92 8.51
C GLU A 324 21.00 -9.61 8.43
N VAL A 325 22.33 -9.65 8.23
CA VAL A 325 23.16 -8.44 8.17
C VAL A 325 22.66 -7.43 7.12
N CYS A 326 22.20 -7.92 5.97
CA CYS A 326 21.69 -7.09 4.87
C CYS A 326 20.22 -6.67 5.04
N ASP A 327 19.61 -6.96 6.19
CA ASP A 327 18.33 -6.41 6.61
C ASP A 327 18.51 -5.14 7.46
N HIS A 328 19.69 -4.97 8.07
CA HIS A 328 20.05 -3.79 8.87
C HIS A 328 21.07 -2.86 8.19
N PHE A 329 21.91 -3.42 7.32
CA PHE A 329 22.90 -2.67 6.56
C PHE A 329 22.59 -2.71 5.05
N ASP A 330 22.86 -1.61 4.34
CA ASP A 330 22.70 -1.55 2.89
C ASP A 330 23.86 -2.27 2.18
N CYS A 331 23.70 -3.57 1.94
CA CYS A 331 24.74 -4.38 1.32
C CYS A 331 24.94 -4.08 -0.18
N VAL A 332 26.19 -4.18 -0.64
CA VAL A 332 26.54 -4.10 -2.06
C VAL A 332 25.98 -5.29 -2.85
N PRO A 333 25.68 -5.13 -4.16
CA PRO A 333 25.36 -6.26 -5.02
C PRO A 333 26.46 -7.33 -4.97
N GLY A 334 26.09 -8.61 -4.86
CA GLY A 334 27.06 -9.71 -4.75
C GLY A 334 27.74 -9.82 -3.38
N PHE A 335 27.22 -9.15 -2.33
CA PHE A 335 27.78 -9.17 -0.97
C PHE A 335 28.24 -10.57 -0.49
N TRP A 336 27.39 -11.59 -0.68
CA TRP A 336 27.66 -12.97 -0.24
C TRP A 336 28.70 -13.72 -1.08
N GLU A 337 29.18 -13.14 -2.18
CA GLU A 337 30.29 -13.66 -2.98
C GLU A 337 31.65 -13.19 -2.44
N GLY A 338 31.64 -12.22 -1.51
CA GLY A 338 32.83 -11.72 -0.83
C GLY A 338 33.47 -12.76 0.10
N ARG A 339 34.81 -12.74 0.20
CA ARG A 339 35.61 -13.68 1.00
C ARG A 339 36.48 -12.99 2.06
N GLY A 340 36.10 -11.77 2.44
CA GLY A 340 36.86 -10.92 3.34
C GLY A 340 36.21 -10.79 4.72
N TYR A 341 36.38 -9.63 5.33
CA TYR A 341 35.60 -9.21 6.48
C TYR A 341 34.67 -8.05 6.13
N LEU A 342 33.73 -7.76 7.03
CA LEU A 342 32.70 -6.77 6.84
C LEU A 342 33.28 -5.34 6.88
N VAL A 343 33.02 -4.56 5.83
CA VAL A 343 33.49 -3.17 5.72
C VAL A 343 32.37 -2.27 5.20
N GLN A 344 32.36 -1.01 5.64
CA GLN A 344 31.55 0.05 5.06
C GLN A 344 32.34 0.74 3.94
N CYS A 345 31.72 0.86 2.77
CA CYS A 345 32.21 1.63 1.63
C CYS A 345 31.92 3.13 1.80
N GLU A 346 32.58 3.99 1.02
CA GLU A 346 32.39 5.45 1.11
C GLU A 346 30.93 5.89 0.90
N ASN A 347 30.22 5.25 -0.02
CA ASN A 347 28.80 5.51 -0.26
C ASN A 347 27.84 4.97 0.82
N GLY A 348 28.37 4.52 1.97
CA GLY A 348 27.61 4.02 3.11
C GLY A 348 27.17 2.56 3.01
N LYS A 349 27.36 1.90 1.86
CA LYS A 349 27.03 0.47 1.67
C LYS A 349 28.02 -0.43 2.39
N VAL A 350 27.64 -1.68 2.64
CA VAL A 350 28.48 -2.67 3.32
C VAL A 350 28.87 -3.83 2.39
N SER A 351 30.12 -4.28 2.47
CA SER A 351 30.71 -5.33 1.64
C SER A 351 31.44 -6.38 2.49
N LEU A 352 31.32 -7.67 2.13
CA LEU A 352 32.11 -8.77 2.73
C LEU A 352 33.44 -8.98 1.97
N ALA A 353 34.09 -7.89 1.57
CA ALA A 353 35.31 -7.93 0.76
C ALA A 353 36.51 -7.31 1.48
N GLY A 354 36.39 -6.97 2.76
CA GLY A 354 37.45 -6.35 3.55
C GLY A 354 38.74 -7.17 3.52
N GLY A 355 39.87 -6.47 3.35
CA GLY A 355 41.19 -7.09 3.15
C GLY A 355 41.53 -7.42 1.69
N SER A 356 40.59 -7.24 0.75
CA SER A 356 40.90 -7.27 -0.69
C SER A 356 41.35 -5.89 -1.18
N PRO A 357 42.36 -5.79 -2.07
CA PRO A 357 42.70 -4.52 -2.73
C PRO A 357 41.59 -3.98 -3.63
N ARG A 358 40.58 -4.79 -3.97
CA ARG A 358 39.40 -4.39 -4.75
C ARG A 358 38.15 -4.16 -3.90
N ALA A 359 38.27 -4.18 -2.58
CA ALA A 359 37.15 -3.94 -1.68
C ALA A 359 36.49 -2.60 -1.98
N CYS A 360 35.16 -2.58 -2.14
CA CYS A 360 34.39 -1.38 -2.45
C CYS A 360 34.85 -0.63 -3.72
N GLY A 361 35.50 -1.29 -4.69
CA GLY A 361 36.06 -0.63 -5.89
C GLY A 361 35.01 0.13 -6.73
N LEU A 362 33.78 -0.38 -6.82
CA LEU A 362 32.65 0.30 -7.49
C LEU A 362 31.88 1.26 -6.57
N HIS A 363 32.36 1.45 -5.34
CA HIS A 363 31.67 2.13 -4.25
C HIS A 363 32.56 3.14 -3.51
N GLY A 364 33.60 3.65 -4.19
CA GLY A 364 34.47 4.71 -3.67
C GLY A 364 35.56 4.25 -2.71
N GLY A 365 35.80 2.94 -2.61
CA GLY A 365 36.79 2.37 -1.69
C GLY A 365 36.25 2.12 -0.29
N VAL A 366 37.10 1.54 0.55
CA VAL A 366 36.75 1.18 1.93
C VAL A 366 36.85 2.42 2.80
N ARG A 367 35.74 2.78 3.45
CA ARG A 367 35.69 3.88 4.43
C ARG A 367 36.15 3.43 5.80
N ARG A 368 35.61 2.30 6.29
CA ARG A 368 35.92 1.73 7.62
C ARG A 368 35.50 0.27 7.75
N THR A 369 35.98 -0.38 8.80
CA THR A 369 35.62 -1.76 9.16
C THR A 369 34.35 -1.79 10.00
N VAL A 370 33.55 -2.84 9.85
CA VAL A 370 32.41 -3.16 10.71
C VAL A 370 32.83 -4.25 11.69
N TRP A 371 32.52 -4.06 12.96
CA TRP A 371 32.98 -4.89 14.06
C TRP A 371 31.80 -5.57 14.76
N ASP A 372 32.08 -6.71 15.37
CA ASP A 372 31.23 -7.44 16.33
C ASP A 372 31.77 -7.25 17.74
#